data_AF-A0A1V2CDA8-F1
#
_entry.id   AF-A0A1V2CDA8-F1
#
_cell.length_a   1.000
_cell.length_b   1.000
_cell.length_c   1.000
_cell.angle_alpha   90.00
_cell.angle_beta   90.00
_cell.angle_gamma   90.00
#
_symmetry.space_group_name_H-M   'P 1'
#
loop_
_entity.id
_entity.type
_entity.pdbx_description
1 polymer ?
#
loop_
_entity_poly.entity_id
_entity_poly.type
_entity_poly.pdbx_seq_one_letter_code
_entity_poly.pdbx_strand_id
1 'polypeptide(L)'
;MSNKTIKSLPCFLTTIFVLLVSCKQETKKIQEKKTTDSNIEFNFPDTVYVGKYYNGKIFYKNIFDTATTKLLDIKKLRIIKYSFSVTKNLNYDIENLKKSITDTFIADNNRMIPLYNISFNNPGVRYIDGVITDEINIDGITLLEGKMQPSTRIITHEFRATHKVIVIKDRTQKVIFDHVDNEQ
;
A
#
# COMPACT_ATOMS: atom_id res chain seq x y z
N MET A 1 10.52 81.05 10.68
CA MET A 1 10.62 79.69 11.25
C MET A 1 10.68 78.71 10.10
N SER A 2 11.75 77.90 10.04
CA SER A 2 12.09 77.04 8.91
C SER A 2 11.34 75.71 8.97
N ASN A 3 10.58 75.37 7.92
CA ASN A 3 10.03 74.03 7.72
C ASN A 3 10.96 73.25 6.78
N LYS A 4 11.68 72.27 7.32
CA LYS A 4 12.40 71.26 6.52
C LYS A 4 11.44 70.16 6.11
N THR A 5 11.16 70.04 4.82
CA THR A 5 10.54 68.85 4.23
C THR A 5 11.64 67.87 3.84
N ILE A 6 11.70 66.73 4.54
CA ILE A 6 12.59 65.61 4.21
C ILE A 6 11.95 64.84 3.05
N LYS A 7 12.53 65.00 1.84
CA LYS A 7 12.31 64.11 0.71
C LYS A 7 13.30 62.96 0.80
N SER A 8 12.84 61.76 1.16
CA SER A 8 13.35 60.46 0.67
C SER A 8 12.88 59.33 1.59
N LEU A 9 11.79 58.68 1.23
CA LEU A 9 11.51 57.33 1.74
C LEU A 9 10.77 56.40 0.75
N PRO A 10 10.97 56.44 -0.58
CA PRO A 10 10.41 55.38 -1.43
C PRO A 10 11.32 54.14 -1.54
N CYS A 11 12.55 54.15 -1.00
CA CYS A 11 13.54 53.11 -1.30
C CYS A 11 13.51 51.90 -0.33
N PHE A 12 12.84 52.01 0.82
CA PHE A 12 12.81 50.92 1.82
C PHE A 12 11.63 49.95 1.65
N LEU A 13 10.58 50.35 0.91
CA LEU A 13 9.38 49.53 0.72
C LEU A 13 9.52 48.51 -0.43
N THR A 14 10.42 48.73 -1.38
CA THR A 14 10.63 47.82 -2.51
C THR A 14 11.45 46.57 -2.15
N THR A 15 12.28 46.63 -1.11
CA THR A 15 13.15 45.50 -0.72
C THR A 15 12.39 44.41 0.07
N ILE A 16 11.28 44.76 0.74
CA ILE A 16 10.48 43.83 1.53
C ILE A 16 9.59 42.94 0.65
N PHE A 17 9.14 43.43 -0.51
CA PHE A 17 8.24 42.67 -1.39
C PHE A 17 8.94 41.53 -2.15
N VAL A 18 10.24 41.66 -2.42
CA VAL A 18 11.02 40.64 -3.17
C VAL A 18 11.27 39.39 -2.32
N LEU A 19 11.30 39.49 -0.99
CA LEU A 19 11.51 38.35 -0.10
C LEU A 19 10.26 37.48 0.10
N LEU A 20 9.06 37.98 -0.24
CA LEU A 20 7.81 37.23 -0.05
C LEU A 20 7.44 36.29 -1.22
N VAL A 21 8.17 36.33 -2.35
CA VAL A 21 7.86 35.51 -3.54
C VAL A 21 8.74 34.26 -3.64
N SER A 22 9.71 34.07 -2.73
CA SER A 22 10.64 32.93 -2.78
C SER A 22 10.28 31.81 -1.80
N CYS A 23 9.08 31.23 -1.95
CA CYS A 23 8.80 29.86 -1.53
C CYS A 23 8.03 29.17 -2.65
N LYS A 24 8.75 28.87 -3.73
CA LYS A 24 8.29 27.93 -4.74
C LYS A 24 8.24 26.57 -4.06
N GLN A 25 7.05 26.16 -3.66
CA GLN A 25 6.82 24.85 -3.08
C GLN A 25 7.24 23.82 -4.13
N GLU A 26 8.41 23.21 -3.94
CA GLU A 26 8.77 22.00 -4.66
C GLU A 26 7.75 20.93 -4.24
N THR A 27 6.66 20.81 -4.99
CA THR A 27 5.99 19.54 -5.11
C THR A 27 7.04 18.58 -5.63
N LYS A 28 7.72 17.89 -4.70
CA LYS A 28 8.36 16.61 -4.96
C LYS A 28 7.24 15.75 -5.52
N LYS A 29 7.09 15.77 -6.85
CA LYS A 29 6.53 14.65 -7.57
C LYS A 29 7.45 13.51 -7.15
N ILE A 30 6.97 12.72 -6.20
CA ILE A 30 7.50 11.39 -5.93
C ILE A 30 7.51 10.77 -7.31
N GLN A 31 8.67 10.72 -7.94
CA GLN A 31 8.88 9.82 -9.05
C GLN A 31 8.67 8.46 -8.40
N GLU A 32 7.46 7.94 -8.52
CA GLU A 32 7.26 6.50 -8.50
C GLU A 32 8.24 5.98 -9.53
N LYS A 33 9.40 5.53 -9.03
CA LYS A 33 10.31 4.70 -9.80
C LYS A 33 9.46 3.49 -10.14
N LYS A 34 8.82 3.51 -11.32
CA LYS A 34 8.15 2.34 -11.90
C LYS A 34 9.21 1.26 -11.99
N THR A 35 9.35 0.45 -10.95
CA THR A 35 9.98 -0.85 -11.02
C THR A 35 9.01 -1.70 -11.81
N THR A 36 9.20 -1.69 -13.14
CA THR A 36 8.46 -2.43 -14.16
C THR A 36 8.56 -3.96 -14.05
N ASP A 37 9.00 -4.50 -12.92
CA ASP A 37 9.52 -5.86 -12.85
C ASP A 37 8.59 -6.82 -12.09
N SER A 38 7.39 -6.39 -11.71
CA SER A 38 6.37 -7.25 -11.11
C SER A 38 5.08 -7.30 -11.91
N ASN A 39 4.50 -8.50 -11.99
CA ASN A 39 3.16 -8.74 -12.49
C ASN A 39 2.28 -9.12 -11.29
N ILE A 40 1.20 -8.38 -11.07
CA ILE A 40 0.26 -8.54 -9.96
C ILE A 40 -1.15 -8.58 -10.55
N GLU A 41 -1.87 -9.67 -10.32
CA GLU A 41 -3.24 -9.86 -10.78
C GLU A 41 -4.12 -10.37 -9.63
N PHE A 42 -5.25 -9.73 -9.40
CA PHE A 42 -6.24 -10.19 -8.43
C PHE A 42 -7.27 -11.08 -9.12
N ASN A 43 -7.46 -12.28 -8.59
CA ASN A 43 -8.63 -13.09 -8.84
C ASN A 43 -9.55 -13.01 -7.61
N PHE A 44 -10.34 -11.94 -7.60
CA PHE A 44 -11.30 -11.59 -6.56
C PHE A 44 -12.51 -10.92 -7.23
N PRO A 45 -13.74 -11.09 -6.73
CA PRO A 45 -14.92 -10.49 -7.35
C PRO A 45 -14.92 -8.96 -7.29
N ASP A 46 -15.19 -8.32 -8.43
CA ASP A 46 -15.32 -6.87 -8.55
C ASP A 46 -16.56 -6.30 -7.85
N THR A 47 -17.55 -7.16 -7.55
CA THR A 47 -18.80 -6.76 -6.87
C THR A 47 -19.15 -7.76 -5.78
N VAL A 48 -19.49 -7.25 -4.60
CA VAL A 48 -19.76 -8.06 -3.39
C VAL A 48 -20.90 -7.47 -2.57
N TYR A 49 -21.46 -8.26 -1.66
CA TYR A 49 -22.50 -7.83 -0.73
C TYR A 49 -21.93 -7.44 0.62
N VAL A 50 -22.52 -6.41 1.24
CA VAL A 50 -22.23 -6.02 2.62
C VAL A 50 -22.38 -7.21 3.57
N GLY A 51 -21.41 -7.41 4.46
CA GLY A 51 -21.46 -8.43 5.52
C GLY A 51 -21.23 -9.87 5.07
N LYS A 52 -21.04 -10.15 3.77
CA LYS A 52 -20.65 -11.47 3.28
C LYS A 52 -19.13 -11.61 3.21
N TYR A 53 -18.66 -12.84 3.40
CA TYR A 53 -17.25 -13.21 3.30
C TYR A 53 -16.94 -13.71 1.89
N TYR A 54 -15.81 -13.28 1.36
CA TYR A 54 -15.34 -13.63 0.03
C TYR A 54 -13.89 -14.12 0.09
N ASN A 55 -13.62 -15.13 -0.71
CA ASN A 55 -12.29 -15.67 -0.92
C ASN A 55 -11.81 -15.29 -2.32
N GLY A 56 -10.49 -15.23 -2.48
CA GLY A 56 -9.84 -15.01 -3.75
C GLY A 56 -8.36 -15.30 -3.64
N LYS A 57 -7.59 -14.75 -4.58
CA LYS A 57 -6.13 -14.90 -4.59
C LYS A 57 -5.49 -13.79 -5.41
N ILE A 58 -4.21 -13.56 -5.13
CA ILE A 58 -3.35 -12.69 -5.90
C ILE A 58 -2.34 -13.56 -6.62
N PHE A 59 -2.30 -13.45 -7.94
CA PHE A 59 -1.19 -13.96 -8.74
C PHE A 59 -0.09 -12.92 -8.76
N TYR A 60 1.12 -13.35 -8.45
CA TYR A 60 2.27 -12.49 -8.30
C TYR A 60 3.48 -13.10 -8.99
N LYS A 61 4.26 -12.28 -9.67
CA LYS A 61 5.54 -12.66 -10.26
C LYS A 61 6.48 -11.48 -10.21
N ASN A 62 7.75 -11.71 -9.88
CA ASN A 62 8.80 -10.71 -9.96
C ASN A 62 10.14 -11.34 -10.37
N ILE A 63 11.21 -10.54 -10.34
CA ILE A 63 12.57 -10.98 -10.63
C ILE A 63 13.11 -12.06 -9.68
N PHE A 64 12.62 -12.20 -8.45
CA PHE A 64 13.08 -13.27 -7.54
C PHE A 64 12.66 -14.67 -8.00
N ASP A 65 11.67 -14.80 -8.89
CA ASP A 65 11.36 -16.08 -9.52
C ASP A 65 12.55 -16.66 -10.32
N THR A 66 13.49 -15.82 -10.78
CA THR A 66 14.71 -16.31 -11.43
C THR A 66 15.75 -16.80 -10.42
N ALA A 67 15.68 -16.33 -9.17
CA ALA A 67 16.61 -16.73 -8.11
C ALA A 67 16.19 -18.03 -7.42
N THR A 68 14.88 -18.19 -7.17
CA THR A 68 14.25 -19.41 -6.65
C THR A 68 12.74 -19.42 -6.90
N THR A 69 12.20 -20.60 -7.23
CA THR A 69 10.76 -20.87 -7.25
C THR A 69 10.28 -21.58 -5.98
N LYS A 70 11.20 -21.97 -5.09
CA LYS A 70 10.87 -22.60 -3.80
C LYS A 70 10.83 -21.53 -2.71
N LEU A 71 9.76 -21.49 -1.94
CA LEU A 71 9.68 -20.65 -0.75
C LEU A 71 10.63 -21.15 0.34
N LEU A 72 10.68 -22.47 0.54
CA LEU A 72 11.56 -23.14 1.49
C LEU A 72 12.72 -23.81 0.75
N ASP A 73 13.80 -23.05 0.50
CA ASP A 73 15.09 -23.58 0.06
C ASP A 73 16.12 -23.37 1.18
N ILE A 74 16.89 -24.41 1.49
CA ILE A 74 17.90 -24.42 2.57
C ILE A 74 18.96 -23.32 2.38
N LYS A 75 19.25 -22.92 1.14
CA LYS A 75 20.26 -21.88 0.84
C LYS A 75 19.63 -20.53 0.50
N LYS A 76 18.33 -20.50 0.20
CA LYS A 76 17.60 -19.35 -0.35
C LYS A 76 16.17 -19.32 0.17
N LEU A 77 15.99 -19.02 1.45
CA LEU A 77 14.66 -18.88 2.03
C LEU A 77 13.96 -17.67 1.40
N ARG A 78 12.76 -17.85 0.86
CA ARG A 78 11.96 -16.78 0.27
C ARG A 78 10.61 -16.67 0.97
N ILE A 79 10.27 -15.46 1.38
CA ILE A 79 9.03 -15.16 2.11
C ILE A 79 8.27 -14.10 1.33
N ILE A 80 7.03 -14.40 0.96
CA ILE A 80 6.14 -13.49 0.25
C ILE A 80 4.90 -13.27 1.11
N LYS A 81 4.61 -12.01 1.42
CA LYS A 81 3.47 -11.60 2.25
C LYS A 81 2.68 -10.51 1.55
N TYR A 82 1.35 -10.51 1.71
CA TYR A 82 0.50 -9.39 1.35
C TYR A 82 -0.15 -8.83 2.61
N SER A 83 0.29 -7.65 3.01
CA SER A 83 -0.26 -6.94 4.17
C SER A 83 -1.19 -5.83 3.69
N PHE A 84 -2.44 -5.83 4.15
CA PHE A 84 -3.48 -5.02 3.52
C PHE A 84 -4.50 -4.46 4.51
N SER A 85 -5.32 -3.54 4.00
CA SER A 85 -6.49 -2.99 4.65
C SER A 85 -7.63 -2.84 3.66
N VAL A 86 -8.87 -2.75 4.18
CA VAL A 86 -10.02 -2.34 3.38
C VAL A 86 -10.26 -0.84 3.59
N THR A 87 -10.24 -0.09 2.50
CA THR A 87 -10.31 1.38 2.54
C THR A 87 -11.33 1.94 1.56
N LYS A 88 -11.70 3.21 1.77
CA LYS A 88 -12.49 4.02 0.83
C LYS A 88 -11.64 5.02 0.03
N ASN A 89 -10.40 5.22 0.44
CA ASN A 89 -9.52 6.28 -0.05
C ASN A 89 -8.17 5.66 -0.41
N LEU A 90 -7.52 6.16 -1.46
CA LEU A 90 -6.16 5.79 -1.87
C LEU A 90 -5.18 6.96 -1.79
N ASN A 91 -5.66 8.16 -1.40
CA ASN A 91 -4.85 9.38 -1.31
C ASN A 91 -3.98 9.40 -0.05
N TYR A 92 -2.98 8.53 -0.04
CA TYR A 92 -1.91 8.45 0.96
C TYR A 92 -0.70 7.71 0.37
N ASP A 93 0.45 7.92 0.99
CA ASP A 93 1.70 7.25 0.66
C ASP A 93 1.78 5.84 1.26
N ILE A 94 2.82 5.08 0.86
CA ILE A 94 3.04 3.72 1.34
C ILE A 94 3.30 3.65 2.86
N GLU A 95 3.89 4.69 3.44
CA GLU A 95 4.16 4.76 4.88
C GLU A 95 2.87 4.85 5.69
N ASN A 96 1.90 5.64 5.22
CA ASN A 96 0.58 5.72 5.85
C ASN A 96 -0.25 4.48 5.57
N LEU A 97 -0.13 3.87 4.37
CA LEU A 97 -0.72 2.56 4.10
C LEU A 97 -0.27 1.52 5.14
N LYS A 98 1.04 1.44 5.40
CA LYS A 98 1.62 0.48 6.36
C LYS A 98 1.05 0.63 7.78
N LYS A 99 0.73 1.86 8.21
CA LYS A 99 0.10 2.12 9.52
C LYS A 99 -1.36 1.68 9.61
N SER A 100 -2.02 1.52 8.46
CA SER A 100 -3.44 1.16 8.37
C SER A 100 -3.69 -0.33 8.09
N ILE A 101 -2.62 -1.12 7.91
CA ILE A 101 -2.70 -2.57 7.69
C ILE A 101 -3.51 -3.21 8.82
N THR A 102 -4.52 -3.98 8.44
CA THR A 102 -5.37 -4.72 9.38
C THR A 102 -5.06 -6.20 9.41
N ASP A 103 -4.53 -6.75 8.32
CA ASP A 103 -4.29 -8.18 8.19
C ASP A 103 -3.14 -8.48 7.21
N THR A 104 -2.64 -9.72 7.22
CA THR A 104 -1.56 -10.19 6.36
C THR A 104 -1.77 -11.64 5.95
N PHE A 105 -1.68 -11.91 4.65
CA PHE A 105 -1.61 -13.27 4.11
C PHE A 105 -0.20 -13.63 3.67
N ILE A 106 0.17 -14.90 3.83
CA ILE A 106 1.44 -15.47 3.40
C ILE A 106 1.18 -16.28 2.13
N ALA A 107 2.10 -16.23 1.18
CA ALA A 107 1.97 -16.97 -0.07
C ALA A 107 1.98 -18.49 0.13
N ASP A 108 1.08 -19.19 -0.57
CA ASP A 108 1.03 -20.66 -0.59
C ASP A 108 2.18 -21.22 -1.45
N ASN A 109 2.60 -20.47 -2.47
CA ASN A 109 3.74 -20.77 -3.32
C ASN A 109 4.35 -19.47 -3.86
N ASN A 110 5.40 -19.58 -4.68
CA ASN A 110 6.11 -18.41 -5.20
C ASN A 110 5.29 -17.49 -6.13
N ARG A 111 4.07 -17.89 -6.51
CA ARG A 111 3.21 -17.14 -7.44
C ARG A 111 1.81 -16.85 -6.94
N MET A 112 1.42 -17.34 -5.77
CA MET A 112 0.05 -17.23 -5.30
C MET A 112 0.01 -16.82 -3.84
N ILE A 113 -0.69 -15.72 -3.57
CA ILE A 113 -1.05 -15.28 -2.22
C ILE A 113 -2.55 -15.48 -2.07
N PRO A 114 -3.03 -16.31 -1.13
CA PRO A 114 -4.45 -16.49 -0.92
C PRO A 114 -5.07 -15.26 -0.25
N LEU A 115 -6.36 -15.04 -0.50
CA LEU A 115 -7.19 -14.08 0.22
C LEU A 115 -8.39 -14.83 0.80
N TYR A 116 -8.53 -14.86 2.12
CA TYR A 116 -9.63 -15.56 2.78
C TYR A 116 -10.47 -14.61 3.62
N ASN A 117 -11.77 -14.87 3.70
CA ASN A 117 -12.70 -14.19 4.61
C ASN A 117 -12.69 -12.67 4.51
N ILE A 118 -12.50 -12.12 3.30
CA ILE A 118 -12.58 -10.68 3.08
C ILE A 118 -14.05 -10.26 3.15
N SER A 119 -14.35 -9.27 3.98
CA SER A 119 -15.71 -8.72 4.13
C SER A 119 -15.70 -7.19 4.11
N PHE A 120 -16.87 -6.63 3.80
CA PHE A 120 -17.07 -5.20 3.71
C PHE A 120 -18.30 -4.78 4.51
N ASN A 121 -18.12 -3.83 5.42
CA ASN A 121 -19.19 -3.40 6.34
C ASN A 121 -20.06 -2.27 5.79
N ASN A 122 -19.59 -1.57 4.75
CA ASN A 122 -20.25 -0.39 4.24
C ASN A 122 -20.34 -0.43 2.71
N PRO A 123 -21.50 -0.09 2.12
CA PRO A 123 -21.69 -0.08 0.67
C PRO A 123 -20.86 1.03 -0.01
N GLY A 124 -20.77 0.95 -1.33
CA GLY A 124 -20.05 1.88 -2.20
C GLY A 124 -18.75 1.32 -2.73
N VAL A 125 -17.93 2.19 -3.33
CA VAL A 125 -16.60 1.82 -3.82
C VAL A 125 -15.64 1.64 -2.65
N ARG A 126 -14.99 0.49 -2.61
CA ARG A 126 -13.97 0.10 -1.64
C ARG A 126 -12.73 -0.42 -2.37
N TYR A 127 -11.64 -0.51 -1.63
CA TYR A 127 -10.41 -1.09 -2.10
C TYR A 127 -9.87 -2.08 -1.09
N ILE A 128 -9.41 -3.21 -1.58
CA ILE A 128 -8.43 -4.04 -0.88
C ILE A 128 -7.08 -3.45 -1.26
N ASP A 129 -6.47 -2.68 -0.36
CA ASP A 129 -5.23 -1.95 -0.64
C ASP A 129 -4.14 -2.42 0.33
N GLY A 130 -2.98 -2.76 -0.20
CA GLY A 130 -1.91 -3.34 0.58
C GLY A 130 -0.55 -3.30 -0.10
N VAL A 131 0.42 -3.91 0.57
CA VAL A 131 1.80 -4.03 0.11
C VAL A 131 2.16 -5.51 0.06
N ILE A 132 2.63 -5.95 -1.10
CA ILE A 132 3.32 -7.23 -1.25
C ILE A 132 4.78 -7.01 -0.84
N THR A 133 5.21 -7.69 0.20
CA THR A 133 6.61 -7.75 0.65
C THR A 133 7.17 -9.11 0.27
N ASP A 134 8.21 -9.11 -0.56
CA ASP A 134 8.91 -10.30 -1.03
C ASP A 134 10.37 -10.21 -0.58
N GLU A 135 10.76 -11.11 0.31
CA GLU A 135 12.07 -11.16 0.94
C GLU A 135 12.77 -12.46 0.54
N ILE A 136 14.03 -12.36 0.12
CA ILE A 136 14.92 -13.50 -0.09
C ILE A 136 16.14 -13.40 0.81
N ASN A 137 16.37 -14.47 1.57
CA ASN A 137 17.51 -14.65 2.45
C ASN A 137 18.48 -15.61 1.78
N ILE A 138 19.67 -15.11 1.44
CA ILE A 138 20.70 -15.87 0.72
C ILE A 138 21.82 -16.14 1.70
N ASP A 139 21.99 -17.41 2.05
CA ASP A 139 23.06 -17.85 2.94
C ASP A 139 24.35 -18.12 2.15
N GLY A 140 25.47 -17.71 2.73
CA GLY A 140 26.78 -17.84 2.11
C GLY A 140 27.91 -17.74 3.12
N ILE A 141 29.12 -17.55 2.60
CA ILE A 141 30.34 -17.39 3.40
C ILE A 141 30.98 -16.07 2.96
N THR A 142 31.31 -15.24 3.94
CA THR A 142 32.01 -13.97 3.73
C THR A 142 33.36 -13.99 4.44
N LEU A 143 34.38 -13.37 3.84
CA LEU A 143 35.68 -13.17 4.47
C LEU A 143 35.62 -11.93 5.36
N LEU A 144 35.65 -12.13 6.68
CA LEU A 144 35.73 -11.06 7.67
C LEU A 144 37.05 -11.20 8.41
N GLU A 145 37.90 -10.17 8.34
CA GLU A 145 39.19 -10.13 9.02
C GLU A 145 40.09 -11.34 8.71
N GLY A 146 40.09 -11.79 7.45
CA GLY A 146 40.90 -12.94 7.01
C GLY A 146 40.36 -14.31 7.42
N LYS A 147 39.18 -14.38 8.06
CA LYS A 147 38.50 -15.64 8.41
C LYS A 147 37.20 -15.80 7.63
N MET A 148 36.98 -17.00 7.10
CA MET A 148 35.70 -17.37 6.48
C MET A 148 34.63 -17.52 7.56
N GLN A 149 33.54 -16.76 7.46
CA GLN A 149 32.43 -16.80 8.41
C GLN A 149 31.10 -16.94 7.68
N PRO A 150 30.10 -17.65 8.24
CA PRO A 150 28.74 -17.67 7.71
C PRO A 150 28.17 -16.26 7.63
N SER A 151 27.44 -15.98 6.56
CA SER A 151 26.76 -14.69 6.35
C SER A 151 25.43 -14.89 5.63
N THR A 152 24.42 -14.14 6.05
CA THR A 152 23.11 -14.11 5.38
C THR A 152 22.88 -12.72 4.80
N ARG A 153 22.55 -12.66 3.51
CA ARG A 153 22.13 -11.43 2.84
C ARG A 153 20.62 -11.44 2.67
N ILE A 154 19.96 -10.40 3.16
CA ILE A 154 18.51 -10.18 3.00
C ILE A 154 18.30 -9.19 1.85
N ILE A 155 17.45 -9.53 0.90
CA ILE A 155 17.03 -8.62 -0.18
C ILE A 155 15.52 -8.56 -0.18
N THR A 156 14.97 -7.35 -0.07
CA THR A 156 13.52 -7.12 0.05
C THR A 156 13.02 -6.27 -1.12
N HIS A 157 11.92 -6.70 -1.73
CA HIS A 157 11.14 -5.91 -2.65
C HIS A 157 9.74 -5.66 -2.08
N GLU A 158 9.25 -4.44 -2.28
CA GLU A 158 7.91 -4.03 -1.88
C GLU A 158 7.14 -3.49 -3.08
N PHE A 159 5.90 -3.93 -3.22
CA PHE A 159 5.00 -3.49 -4.29
C PHE A 159 3.64 -3.14 -3.70
N ARG A 160 3.11 -1.95 -3.99
CA ARG A 160 1.72 -1.63 -3.67
C ARG A 160 0.82 -2.44 -4.61
N ALA A 161 -0.16 -3.13 -4.04
CA ALA A 161 -1.15 -3.89 -4.78
C ALA A 161 -2.55 -3.46 -4.30
N THR A 162 -3.41 -3.08 -5.26
CA THR A 162 -4.72 -2.52 -4.97
C THR A 162 -5.76 -3.16 -5.87
N HIS A 163 -6.89 -3.57 -5.30
CA HIS A 163 -8.04 -4.08 -6.04
C HIS A 163 -9.30 -3.32 -5.66
N LYS A 164 -10.04 -2.81 -6.66
CA LYS A 164 -11.27 -2.05 -6.49
C LYS A 164 -12.46 -3.00 -6.40
N VAL A 165 -13.32 -2.78 -5.41
CA VAL A 165 -14.51 -3.60 -5.17
C VAL A 165 -15.74 -2.70 -5.03
N ILE A 166 -16.82 -3.06 -5.71
CA ILE A 166 -18.14 -2.42 -5.60
C ILE A 166 -18.96 -3.18 -4.57
N VAL A 167 -19.29 -2.52 -3.46
CA VAL A 167 -20.03 -3.14 -2.35
C VAL A 167 -21.50 -2.70 -2.41
N ILE A 168 -22.41 -3.66 -2.52
CA ILE A 168 -23.86 -3.43 -2.60
C ILE A 168 -24.60 -4.01 -1.38
N LYS A 169 -25.73 -3.40 -1.02
CA LYS A 169 -26.60 -3.94 0.03
C LYS A 169 -27.33 -5.18 -0.50
N ASP A 170 -27.43 -6.22 0.32
CA ASP A 170 -28.30 -7.34 0.02
C ASP A 170 -29.76 -6.91 0.27
N ARG A 171 -30.56 -6.86 -0.80
CA ARG A 171 -31.97 -6.40 -0.72
C ARG A 171 -32.91 -7.48 -0.19
N THR A 172 -32.43 -8.71 0.00
CA THR A 172 -33.26 -9.84 0.44
C THR A 172 -33.44 -9.94 1.96
N GLN A 173 -32.63 -9.24 2.77
CA GLN A 173 -32.69 -9.31 4.24
C GLN A 173 -33.84 -8.51 4.88
N LYS A 174 -34.64 -7.77 4.11
CA LYS A 174 -35.61 -6.80 4.65
C LYS A 174 -37.04 -7.34 4.86
N VAL A 175 -37.28 -8.65 4.85
CA VAL A 175 -38.66 -9.20 4.80
C VAL A 175 -39.04 -10.14 5.97
N ILE A 176 -38.14 -10.46 6.92
CA ILE A 176 -38.43 -11.53 7.91
C ILE A 176 -39.00 -11.05 9.25
N PHE A 177 -38.98 -9.74 9.57
CA PHE A 177 -39.39 -9.26 10.91
C PHE A 177 -40.72 -8.50 11.00
N ASP A 178 -41.43 -8.25 9.89
CA ASP A 178 -42.67 -7.44 9.92
C ASP A 178 -43.96 -8.31 9.94
N HIS A 179 -43.88 -9.60 10.30
CA HIS A 179 -45.05 -10.51 10.31
C HIS A 179 -45.24 -11.38 11.56
N VAL A 180 -44.53 -11.07 12.65
CA VAL A 180 -44.79 -11.67 13.96
C VAL A 180 -45.01 -10.48 14.90
N ASP A 181 -46.26 -10.28 15.33
CA ASP A 181 -46.74 -9.42 16.44
C ASP A 181 -48.04 -8.67 16.08
N ASN A 182 -48.99 -9.37 15.45
CA ASN A 182 -50.37 -8.87 15.38
C ASN A 182 -51.38 -10.03 15.43
N GLU A 183 -51.17 -10.99 16.33
CA GLU A 183 -52.23 -11.87 16.84
C GLU A 183 -51.98 -12.17 18.32
N GLN A 184 -52.52 -11.31 19.20
CA GLN A 184 -53.24 -11.69 20.43
C GLN A 184 -53.91 -10.49 21.08
#